data_AF-A0A363MYI1-F1
#
_entry.id   AF-A0A363MYI1-F1
#
_cell.length_a   1.000
_cell.length_b   1.000
_cell.length_c   1.000
_cell.angle_alpha   90.00
_cell.angle_beta   90.00
_cell.angle_gamma   90.00
#
_symmetry.space_group_name_H-M   'P 1'
#
loop_
_entity.id
_entity.type
_entity.pdbx_description
1 polymer ?
#
loop_
_entity_poly.entity_id
_entity_poly.type
_entity_poly.pdbx_seq_one_letter_code
_entity_poly.pdbx_strand_id
1 'polypeptide(L)'
;MGLTPADLALYNIIEEDTLISLNTTALTTAPSIPANSINAGQNIPAGSKIPLEKFAIRFEIREVIDKPSNNFGVIGGNGKTLNSVVMNNNPICRKLSIKELDESSLCSPISGTIHGRYTVYHPYLAGCSLHLNNNSHTVERDILDGVINTLPAVDERTNNSSQLNNPPADMTRCTYTLKLFSSTRKHNGDYGDSDGGTPLEQLFFYDV
;
A
#
# COMPACT_ATOMS: atom_id res chain seq x y z
N MET A 1 38.77 17.68 -0.20
CA MET A 1 38.01 18.81 -0.78
C MET A 1 37.00 18.23 -1.75
N GLY A 2 35.72 18.59 -1.60
CA GLY A 2 34.64 18.06 -2.44
C GLY A 2 34.49 18.86 -3.73
N LEU A 3 34.00 18.19 -4.78
CA LEU A 3 33.67 18.82 -6.05
C LEU A 3 32.54 19.83 -5.85
N THR A 4 32.60 20.93 -6.61
CA THR A 4 31.63 22.03 -6.61
C THR A 4 30.84 22.05 -7.92
N PRO A 5 29.69 22.73 -7.98
CA PRO A 5 28.91 22.87 -9.20
C PRO A 5 29.67 23.50 -10.39
N ALA A 6 30.73 24.27 -10.12
CA ALA A 6 31.57 24.85 -11.18
C ALA A 6 32.41 23.79 -11.93
N ASP A 7 32.62 22.62 -11.33
CA ASP A 7 33.43 21.55 -11.91
C ASP A 7 32.67 20.75 -12.99
N LEU A 8 31.36 20.98 -13.17
CA LEU A 8 30.53 20.30 -14.19
C LEU A 8 30.98 20.56 -15.63
N ALA A 9 31.54 21.73 -15.93
CA ALA A 9 32.02 22.09 -17.27
C ALA A 9 33.27 21.31 -17.71
N LEU A 10 33.92 20.58 -16.79
CA LEU A 10 35.07 19.73 -17.05
C LEU A 10 34.68 18.32 -17.51
N TYR A 11 33.39 17.99 -17.50
CA TYR A 11 32.87 16.68 -17.91
C TYR A 11 32.11 16.79 -19.22
N ASN A 12 32.41 15.88 -20.16
CA ASN A 12 31.53 15.65 -21.30
C ASN A 12 30.30 14.88 -20.80
N ILE A 13 29.23 15.60 -20.47
CA ILE A 13 27.93 15.00 -20.14
C ILE A 13 27.38 14.42 -21.43
N ILE A 14 27.31 13.09 -21.51
CA ILE A 14 26.59 12.39 -22.57
C ILE A 14 25.11 12.47 -22.18
N GLU A 15 24.28 13.09 -23.03
CA GLU A 15 22.83 13.24 -22.80
C GLU A 15 22.18 11.91 -22.39
N GLU A 16 21.46 11.95 -21.27
CA GLU A 16 20.85 10.80 -20.61
C GLU A 16 19.48 10.48 -21.22
N ASP A 17 19.48 9.64 -22.25
CA ASP A 17 18.30 8.85 -22.57
C ASP A 17 18.18 7.74 -21.51
N THR A 18 17.15 7.81 -20.66
CA THR A 18 16.80 6.87 -19.57
C THR A 18 17.94 5.93 -19.13
N LEU A 19 18.85 6.42 -18.28
CA LEU A 19 20.06 5.69 -17.86
C LEU A 19 19.80 4.27 -17.34
N ILE A 20 18.70 4.07 -16.60
CA ILE A 20 18.33 2.76 -16.05
C ILE A 20 16.80 2.64 -16.04
N SER A 21 16.30 1.60 -16.70
CA SER A 21 14.94 1.09 -16.47
C SER A 21 15.04 -0.32 -15.89
N LEU A 22 14.44 -0.52 -14.71
CA LEU A 22 14.42 -1.82 -14.03
C LEU A 22 13.02 -2.42 -14.16
N ASN A 23 12.87 -3.33 -15.11
CA ASN A 23 11.69 -4.18 -15.17
C ASN A 23 11.94 -5.42 -14.29
N THR A 24 11.50 -5.35 -13.04
CA THR A 24 11.55 -6.51 -12.14
C THR A 24 10.37 -7.42 -12.44
N THR A 25 10.60 -8.71 -12.73
CA THR A 25 9.55 -9.72 -12.55
C THR A 25 8.99 -9.62 -11.13
N ALA A 26 7.73 -10.01 -10.89
CA ALA A 26 7.18 -10.06 -9.52
C ALA A 26 8.20 -10.73 -8.60
N LEU A 27 8.79 -9.94 -7.68
CA LEU A 27 10.06 -10.31 -7.05
C LEU A 27 9.89 -11.46 -6.06
N THR A 28 8.66 -11.74 -5.66
CA THR A 28 8.34 -12.79 -4.72
C THR A 28 7.41 -13.80 -5.37
N THR A 29 7.77 -15.08 -5.27
CA THR A 29 6.84 -16.21 -5.43
C THR A 29 5.98 -16.40 -4.17
N ALA A 30 6.28 -15.65 -3.10
CA ALA A 30 5.46 -15.63 -1.91
C ALA A 30 4.08 -15.10 -2.31
N PRO A 31 3.00 -15.83 -2.04
CA PRO A 31 1.68 -15.31 -2.30
C PRO A 31 1.54 -14.00 -1.53
N SER A 32 0.99 -12.97 -2.19
CA SER A 32 0.28 -11.92 -1.46
C SER A 32 -0.58 -12.59 -0.39
N ILE A 33 -0.73 -11.98 0.80
CA ILE A 33 -1.48 -12.57 1.92
C ILE A 33 -2.71 -13.28 1.35
N PRO A 34 -2.78 -14.63 1.44
CA PRO A 34 -3.76 -15.37 0.68
C PRO A 34 -5.14 -14.79 0.96
N ALA A 35 -5.87 -14.38 -0.08
CA ALA A 35 -7.07 -13.58 0.10
C ALA A 35 -8.09 -14.25 1.05
N ASN A 36 -8.10 -15.58 1.16
CA ASN A 36 -9.04 -16.31 2.02
C ASN A 36 -8.45 -16.71 3.39
N SER A 37 -7.24 -16.26 3.72
CA SER A 37 -6.58 -16.60 4.99
C SER A 37 -6.96 -15.67 6.15
N ILE A 38 -7.61 -14.54 5.85
CA ILE A 38 -7.97 -13.52 6.84
C ILE A 38 -9.39 -13.01 6.60
N ASN A 39 -10.12 -12.73 7.68
CA ASN A 39 -11.39 -12.01 7.64
C ASN A 39 -11.18 -10.53 7.95
N ALA A 40 -12.14 -9.69 7.55
CA ALA A 40 -12.13 -8.28 7.91
C ALA A 40 -12.18 -8.10 9.44
N GLY A 41 -11.41 -7.15 9.98
CA GLY A 41 -11.33 -6.90 11.42
C GLY A 41 -10.40 -7.85 12.19
N GLN A 42 -9.72 -8.77 11.50
CA GLN A 42 -8.70 -9.64 12.10
C GLN A 42 -7.29 -9.12 11.80
N ASN A 43 -6.38 -9.29 12.75
CA ASN A 43 -4.96 -8.99 12.56
C ASN A 43 -4.31 -10.02 11.63
N ILE A 44 -3.28 -9.57 10.90
CA ILE A 44 -2.48 -10.43 10.04
C ILE A 44 -1.58 -11.34 10.91
N PRO A 45 -1.66 -12.68 10.77
CA PRO A 45 -0.76 -13.58 11.46
C PRO A 45 0.71 -13.27 11.13
N ALA A 46 1.60 -13.29 12.12
CA ALA A 46 3.01 -12.93 11.93
C ALA A 46 3.71 -13.75 10.83
N GLY A 47 3.38 -15.04 10.71
CA GLY A 47 3.93 -15.92 9.66
C GLY A 47 3.38 -15.67 8.25
N SER A 48 2.35 -14.84 8.11
CA SER A 48 1.74 -14.45 6.83
C SER A 48 2.20 -13.07 6.36
N LYS A 49 2.99 -12.34 7.16
CA LYS A 49 3.51 -11.02 6.79
C LYS A 49 4.52 -11.14 5.66
N ILE A 50 4.45 -10.21 4.72
CA ILE A 50 5.30 -10.19 3.52
C ILE A 50 6.74 -9.85 3.96
N PRO A 51 7.74 -10.65 3.57
CA PRO A 51 9.14 -10.34 3.87
C PRO A 51 9.60 -9.08 3.12
N LEU A 52 10.46 -8.30 3.76
CA LEU A 52 11.11 -7.14 3.14
C LEU A 52 12.44 -7.56 2.54
N GLU A 53 12.61 -7.37 1.23
CA GLU A 53 13.87 -7.65 0.53
C GLU A 53 14.68 -6.37 0.28
N LYS A 54 15.96 -6.37 0.66
CA LYS A 54 16.87 -5.24 0.42
C LYS A 54 17.86 -5.61 -0.67
N PHE A 55 17.98 -4.76 -1.69
CA PHE A 55 18.93 -4.89 -2.79
C PHE A 55 20.09 -3.92 -2.59
N ALA A 56 21.32 -4.43 -2.60
CA ALA A 56 22.50 -3.57 -2.70
C ALA A 56 22.80 -3.36 -4.20
N ILE A 57 22.81 -2.11 -4.64
CA ILE A 57 23.19 -1.78 -6.02
C ILE A 57 24.69 -1.44 -6.02
N ARG A 58 25.47 -2.27 -6.70
CA ARG A 58 26.89 -2.02 -6.93
C ARG A 58 27.09 -1.64 -8.39
N PHE A 59 27.61 -0.44 -8.61
CA PHE A 59 28.11 -0.04 -9.92
C PHE A 59 29.57 -0.46 -10.03
N GLU A 60 29.90 -1.21 -11.08
CA GLU A 60 31.26 -1.59 -11.40
C GLU A 60 31.55 -1.35 -12.88
N ILE A 61 32.76 -0.87 -13.15
CA ILE A 61 33.26 -0.75 -14.53
C ILE A 61 34.07 -2.00 -14.80
N ARG A 62 33.69 -2.74 -15.85
CA ARG A 62 34.44 -3.91 -16.32
C ARG A 62 35.03 -3.65 -17.70
N GLU A 63 36.22 -4.18 -17.95
CA GLU A 63 36.85 -4.17 -19.27
C GLU A 63 36.30 -5.31 -20.10
N VAL A 64 35.86 -5.06 -21.34
CA VAL A 64 35.36 -6.11 -22.23
C VAL A 64 36.54 -6.88 -22.81
N ILE A 65 36.69 -8.15 -22.44
CA ILE A 65 37.72 -9.03 -23.00
C ILE A 65 37.13 -9.83 -24.17
N ASP A 66 35.98 -10.47 -23.95
CA ASP A 66 35.25 -11.22 -24.99
C ASP A 66 33.74 -11.22 -24.68
N LYS A 67 32.99 -10.41 -25.45
CA LYS A 67 31.55 -10.19 -25.25
C LYS A 67 30.69 -11.43 -25.61
N PRO A 68 30.91 -12.14 -26.73
CA PRO A 68 30.24 -13.41 -27.02
C PRO A 68 30.32 -14.45 -25.90
N SER A 69 31.46 -14.54 -25.20
CA SER A 69 31.66 -15.49 -24.09
C SER A 69 31.35 -14.94 -22.70
N ASN A 70 30.78 -13.72 -22.61
CA ASN A 70 30.49 -13.02 -21.36
C ASN A 70 31.73 -12.86 -20.43
N ASN A 71 32.92 -12.69 -21.03
CA ASN A 71 34.20 -12.56 -20.34
C ASN A 71 34.60 -11.08 -20.20
N PHE A 72 34.76 -10.63 -18.96
CA PHE A 72 35.10 -9.25 -18.64
C PHE A 72 36.20 -9.18 -17.58
N GLY A 73 37.17 -8.30 -17.80
CA GLY A 73 38.23 -7.98 -16.86
C GLY A 73 37.74 -7.04 -15.77
N VAL A 74 38.27 -7.21 -14.55
CA VAL A 74 37.98 -6.30 -13.43
C VAL A 74 38.93 -5.12 -13.53
N ILE A 75 38.40 -3.91 -13.73
CA ILE A 75 39.21 -2.69 -13.61
C ILE A 75 39.30 -2.35 -12.12
N GLY A 76 40.51 -2.18 -11.60
CA GLY A 76 40.78 -1.79 -10.21
C GLY A 76 40.28 -0.38 -9.91
N GLY A 77 38.98 -0.24 -9.66
CA GLY A 77 38.32 0.99 -9.26
C GLY A 77 37.55 0.78 -7.96
N ASN A 78 37.63 1.76 -7.07
CA ASN A 78 36.90 1.76 -5.80
C ASN A 78 35.43 2.10 -6.07
N GLY A 79 34.71 1.18 -6.72
CA GLY A 79 33.28 1.31 -6.97
C GLY A 79 32.57 1.44 -5.64
N LYS A 80 32.01 2.63 -5.36
CA LYS A 80 31.23 2.83 -4.14
C LYS A 80 29.93 2.03 -4.29
N THR A 81 29.72 1.03 -3.44
CA THR A 81 28.39 0.46 -3.22
C THR A 81 27.50 1.60 -2.73
N LEU A 82 26.55 2.03 -3.57
CA LEU A 82 25.53 2.97 -3.13
C LEU A 82 24.52 2.21 -2.25
N ASN A 83 23.98 2.93 -1.27
CA ASN A 83 23.13 2.38 -0.22
C ASN A 83 21.98 1.54 -0.80
N SER A 84 21.61 0.50 -0.07
CA SER A 84 20.60 -0.47 -0.49
C SER A 84 19.27 0.18 -0.84
N VAL A 85 18.60 -0.32 -1.88
CA VAL A 85 17.22 0.01 -2.24
C VAL A 85 16.32 -1.13 -1.80
N VAL A 86 15.12 -0.81 -1.32
CA VAL A 86 14.06 -1.82 -1.16
C VAL A 86 13.08 -1.70 -2.31
N MET A 87 12.80 -2.82 -2.96
CA MET A 87 11.79 -2.93 -4.00
C MET A 87 10.72 -3.91 -3.51
N ASN A 88 9.47 -3.45 -3.40
CA ASN A 88 8.33 -4.29 -3.05
C ASN A 88 7.14 -3.90 -3.93
N ASN A 89 6.71 -4.82 -4.79
CA ASN A 89 5.61 -4.65 -5.72
C ASN A 89 4.38 -5.49 -5.35
N ASN A 90 4.31 -5.97 -4.11
CA ASN A 90 3.13 -6.69 -3.64
C ASN A 90 1.92 -5.75 -3.55
N PRO A 91 0.71 -6.23 -3.88
CA PRO A 91 -0.50 -5.44 -3.70
C PRO A 91 -0.79 -5.24 -2.21
N ILE A 92 -1.46 -4.13 -1.87
CA ILE A 92 -1.97 -3.89 -0.53
C ILE A 92 -3.05 -4.94 -0.22
N CYS A 93 -2.92 -5.60 0.94
CA CYS A 93 -3.96 -6.48 1.43
C CYS A 93 -5.09 -5.62 2.01
N ARG A 94 -6.31 -5.76 1.47
CA ARG A 94 -7.51 -5.04 1.91
C ARG A 94 -8.65 -6.02 2.14
N LYS A 95 -9.29 -5.89 3.30
CA LYS A 95 -10.54 -6.56 3.65
C LYS A 95 -11.51 -5.55 4.22
N LEU A 96 -12.76 -5.65 3.78
CA LEU A 96 -13.86 -4.80 4.20
C LEU A 96 -15.11 -5.68 4.30
N SER A 97 -15.87 -5.55 5.39
CA SER A 97 -17.22 -6.11 5.50
C SER A 97 -18.09 -5.23 6.38
N ILE A 98 -19.41 -5.40 6.27
CA ILE A 98 -20.37 -4.83 7.22
C ILE A 98 -20.69 -5.92 8.22
N LYS A 99 -20.42 -5.65 9.49
CA LYS A 99 -20.58 -6.63 10.58
C LYS A 99 -21.99 -7.23 10.59
N GLU A 100 -22.99 -6.39 10.47
CA GLU A 100 -24.39 -6.80 10.56
C GLU A 100 -24.82 -7.65 9.37
N LEU A 101 -24.19 -7.49 8.19
CA LEU A 101 -24.46 -8.35 7.02
C LEU A 101 -23.83 -9.73 7.15
N ASP A 102 -22.68 -9.84 7.84
CA ASP A 102 -22.05 -11.13 8.13
C ASP A 102 -22.83 -11.92 9.20
N GLU A 103 -23.53 -11.20 10.08
CA GLU A 103 -24.30 -11.76 11.20
C GLU A 103 -25.79 -11.95 10.86
N SER A 104 -26.31 -11.31 9.79
CA SER A 104 -27.68 -11.47 9.30
C SER A 104 -27.77 -12.44 8.12
N SER A 105 -29.00 -12.87 7.80
CA SER A 105 -29.24 -13.42 6.47
C SER A 105 -29.18 -12.30 5.43
N LEU A 106 -28.57 -12.55 4.26
CA LEU A 106 -28.39 -11.57 3.17
C LEU A 106 -29.71 -10.93 2.66
N CYS A 107 -30.87 -11.48 3.05
CA CYS A 107 -32.18 -11.04 2.60
C CYS A 107 -32.91 -10.13 3.60
N SER A 108 -32.33 -9.87 4.78
CA SER A 108 -32.94 -8.99 5.78
C SER A 108 -32.28 -7.60 5.74
N PRO A 109 -33.06 -6.51 5.74
CA PRO A 109 -32.48 -5.18 5.88
C PRO A 109 -31.75 -5.04 7.22
N ILE A 110 -30.62 -4.34 7.23
CA ILE A 110 -29.88 -4.01 8.46
C ILE A 110 -30.40 -2.69 9.03
N SER A 111 -30.55 -2.62 10.35
CA SER A 111 -31.10 -1.45 11.06
C SER A 111 -30.36 -1.18 12.38
N GLY A 112 -30.62 -0.02 13.00
CA GLY A 112 -30.00 0.37 14.26
C GLY A 112 -28.54 0.78 14.10
N THR A 113 -27.70 0.51 15.11
CA THR A 113 -26.27 0.83 15.04
C THR A 113 -25.53 -0.17 14.16
N ILE A 114 -24.82 0.33 13.15
CA ILE A 114 -24.08 -0.49 12.19
C ILE A 114 -22.58 -0.28 12.29
N HIS A 115 -21.81 -1.32 11.96
CA HIS A 115 -20.37 -1.33 12.08
C HIS A 115 -19.67 -1.86 10.82
N GLY A 116 -18.62 -1.18 10.41
CA GLY A 116 -17.64 -1.68 9.45
C GLY A 116 -16.56 -2.53 10.13
N ARG A 117 -16.16 -3.61 9.48
CA ARG A 117 -14.93 -4.35 9.78
C ARG A 117 -13.95 -4.12 8.65
N TYR A 118 -12.68 -3.87 8.98
CA TYR A 118 -11.64 -3.84 7.96
C TYR A 118 -10.28 -4.29 8.48
N THR A 119 -9.48 -4.75 7.54
CA THR A 119 -8.06 -5.05 7.71
C THR A 119 -7.31 -4.51 6.51
N VAL A 120 -6.31 -3.67 6.75
CA VAL A 120 -5.39 -3.15 5.74
C VAL A 120 -3.97 -3.50 6.16
N TYR A 121 -3.21 -4.09 5.26
CA TYR A 121 -1.82 -4.41 5.52
C TYR A 121 -0.95 -4.20 4.30
N HIS A 122 0.19 -3.56 4.52
CA HIS A 122 1.31 -3.53 3.60
C HIS A 122 2.58 -3.14 4.37
N PRO A 123 3.75 -3.75 4.10
CA PRO A 123 5.01 -3.35 4.77
C PRO A 123 5.35 -1.86 4.65
N TYR A 124 4.83 -1.21 3.61
CA TYR A 124 4.94 0.23 3.36
C TYR A 124 3.63 0.99 3.53
N LEU A 125 2.70 0.53 4.36
CA LEU A 125 1.44 1.25 4.58
C LEU A 125 1.73 2.69 5.08
N ALA A 126 1.14 3.69 4.41
CA ALA A 126 1.22 5.09 4.81
C ALA A 126 -0.06 5.54 5.52
N GLY A 127 -1.21 5.15 4.98
CA GLY A 127 -2.50 5.50 5.56
C GLY A 127 -3.64 4.63 5.05
N CYS A 128 -4.76 4.75 5.74
CA CYS A 128 -6.05 4.26 5.30
C CYS A 128 -7.15 5.22 5.78
N SER A 129 -8.26 5.27 5.04
CA SER A 129 -9.47 5.97 5.44
C SER A 129 -10.70 5.19 4.98
N LEU A 130 -11.77 5.32 5.75
CA LEU A 130 -13.09 4.82 5.40
C LEU A 130 -13.96 5.99 5.00
N HIS A 131 -14.68 5.85 3.90
CA HIS A 131 -15.60 6.86 3.40
C HIS A 131 -16.98 6.25 3.18
N LEU A 132 -18.02 6.91 3.66
CA LEU A 132 -19.39 6.47 3.54
C LEU A 132 -20.19 7.48 2.73
N ASN A 133 -20.88 7.00 1.70
CA ASN A 133 -21.82 7.80 0.95
C ASN A 133 -23.12 7.02 0.66
N ASN A 134 -24.24 7.74 0.50
CA ASN A 134 -25.47 7.16 -0.05
C ASN A 134 -25.64 7.49 -1.53
N ASN A 135 -26.60 6.85 -2.20
CA ASN A 135 -26.87 7.06 -3.63
C ASN A 135 -27.24 8.52 -3.98
N SER A 136 -27.80 9.27 -3.03
CA SER A 136 -28.21 10.67 -3.22
C SER A 136 -27.13 11.68 -2.77
N HIS A 137 -25.99 11.21 -2.27
CA HIS A 137 -24.92 12.03 -1.67
C HIS A 137 -25.40 13.01 -0.57
N THR A 138 -26.52 12.71 0.10
CA THR A 138 -26.96 13.48 1.27
C THR A 138 -26.20 13.08 2.53
N VAL A 139 -25.68 11.85 2.56
CA VAL A 139 -24.64 11.41 3.48
C VAL A 139 -23.39 11.21 2.64
N GLU A 140 -22.33 11.94 2.97
CA GLU A 140 -21.04 11.88 2.29
C GLU A 140 -19.96 12.35 3.27
N ARG A 141 -19.24 11.41 3.88
CA ARG A 141 -18.28 11.71 4.95
C ARG A 141 -17.30 10.59 5.19
N ASP A 142 -16.15 10.97 5.73
CA ASP A 142 -15.18 10.02 6.26
C ASP A 142 -15.61 9.50 7.63
N ILE A 143 -15.33 8.22 7.88
CA ILE A 143 -15.50 7.60 9.20
C ILE A 143 -14.27 7.93 10.04
N LEU A 144 -14.49 8.69 11.11
CA LEU A 144 -13.44 9.03 12.07
C LEU A 144 -13.24 7.86 13.04
N ASP A 145 -12.37 6.94 12.65
CA ASP A 145 -12.18 5.69 13.36
C ASP A 145 -11.16 5.76 14.53
N GLY A 146 -11.01 6.96 15.10
CA GLY A 146 -9.98 7.26 16.08
C GLY A 146 -8.55 7.15 15.52
N VAL A 147 -7.56 7.28 16.42
CA VAL A 147 -6.15 7.16 16.06
C VAL A 147 -5.76 5.67 16.02
N ILE A 148 -5.71 5.09 14.83
CA ILE A 148 -5.19 3.73 14.56
C ILE A 148 -3.65 3.76 14.54
N ASN A 149 -3.03 4.36 15.56
CA ASN A 149 -1.57 4.46 15.69
C ASN A 149 -1.16 4.11 17.11
N THR A 150 -1.21 2.82 17.47
CA THR A 150 -0.31 2.33 18.50
C THR A 150 1.00 1.94 17.80
N LEU A 151 2.02 2.80 17.90
CA LEU A 151 3.39 2.39 17.64
C LEU A 151 3.68 1.09 18.42
N PRO A 152 4.35 0.10 17.82
CA PRO A 152 5.20 0.21 16.64
C PRO A 152 4.60 -0.30 15.30
N ALA A 153 3.33 -0.71 15.23
CA ALA A 153 2.79 -1.34 14.02
C ALA A 153 2.27 -0.30 13.01
N VAL A 154 3.18 0.26 12.19
CA VAL A 154 2.86 1.24 11.12
C VAL A 154 2.55 0.57 9.78
N ASP A 155 2.61 -0.76 9.70
CA ASP A 155 2.43 -1.57 8.50
C ASP A 155 1.05 -2.24 8.40
N GLU A 156 0.20 -2.06 9.42
CA GLU A 156 -1.09 -2.74 9.56
C GLU A 156 -2.11 -1.82 10.24
N ARG A 157 -3.36 -1.85 9.75
CA ARG A 157 -4.50 -1.16 10.36
C ARG A 157 -5.73 -2.06 10.36
N THR A 158 -6.32 -2.25 11.53
CA THR A 158 -7.46 -3.15 11.73
C THR A 158 -8.50 -2.51 12.64
N ASN A 159 -9.77 -2.71 12.29
CA ASN A 159 -10.87 -2.45 13.21
C ASN A 159 -11.98 -3.49 12.99
N ASN A 160 -12.47 -4.06 14.08
CA ASN A 160 -13.51 -5.09 14.07
C ASN A 160 -14.92 -4.53 14.39
N SER A 161 -15.04 -3.25 14.71
CA SER A 161 -16.28 -2.63 15.16
C SER A 161 -16.29 -1.12 14.90
N SER A 162 -15.86 -0.67 13.72
CA SER A 162 -15.88 0.74 13.33
C SER A 162 -17.32 1.21 13.20
N GLN A 163 -17.81 2.01 14.15
CA GLN A 163 -19.19 2.46 14.16
C GLN A 163 -19.44 3.46 13.04
N LEU A 164 -20.41 3.18 12.16
CA LEU A 164 -20.62 3.99 10.95
C LEU A 164 -21.64 5.11 11.14
N ASN A 165 -22.52 5.01 12.14
CA ASN A 165 -23.71 5.86 12.26
C ASN A 165 -23.97 6.44 13.66
N ASN A 166 -22.92 6.70 14.46
CA ASN A 166 -23.07 7.42 15.74
C ASN A 166 -21.72 7.86 16.36
N PRO A 167 -21.55 9.15 16.67
CA PRO A 167 -22.04 10.31 15.92
C PRO A 167 -21.30 10.45 14.57
N PRO A 168 -21.98 10.86 13.49
CA PRO A 168 -23.38 11.33 13.43
C PRO A 168 -24.40 10.20 13.20
N ALA A 169 -25.62 10.38 13.72
CA ALA A 169 -26.79 9.52 13.46
C ALA A 169 -27.62 10.08 12.31
N ASP A 170 -27.01 10.15 11.12
CA ASP A 170 -27.51 10.83 9.93
C ASP A 170 -28.03 9.87 8.83
N MET A 171 -28.03 8.57 9.11
CA MET A 171 -28.45 7.55 8.15
C MET A 171 -29.97 7.35 8.14
N THR A 172 -30.54 7.18 6.96
CA THR A 172 -31.97 6.96 6.69
C THR A 172 -32.14 5.78 5.74
N ARG A 173 -33.38 5.32 5.51
CA ARG A 173 -33.65 4.19 4.62
C ARG A 173 -33.10 4.42 3.21
N CYS A 174 -31.97 3.81 2.89
CA CYS A 174 -31.25 4.04 1.64
C CYS A 174 -30.21 2.94 1.38
N THR A 175 -29.71 2.89 0.15
CA THR A 175 -28.51 2.13 -0.19
C THR A 175 -27.28 3.00 0.06
N TYR A 176 -26.30 2.41 0.74
CA TYR A 176 -25.03 3.03 1.08
C TYR A 176 -23.87 2.28 0.46
N THR A 177 -22.80 3.02 0.18
CA THR A 177 -21.51 2.50 -0.24
C THR A 177 -20.47 2.89 0.79
N LEU A 178 -19.81 1.90 1.37
CA LEU A 178 -18.64 2.09 2.23
C LEU A 178 -17.39 1.81 1.40
N LYS A 179 -16.45 2.75 1.38
CA LYS A 179 -15.22 2.69 0.60
C LYS A 179 -14.01 2.70 1.52
N LEU A 180 -13.10 1.75 1.32
CA LEU A 180 -11.83 1.65 2.03
C LEU A 180 -10.70 2.10 1.11
N PHE A 181 -10.11 3.24 1.46
CA PHE A 181 -8.93 3.79 0.81
C PHE A 181 -7.67 3.37 1.55
N SER A 182 -6.58 3.21 0.80
CA SER A 182 -5.26 2.88 1.32
C SER A 182 -4.18 3.54 0.47
N SER A 183 -3.03 3.79 1.09
CA SER A 183 -1.85 4.31 0.40
C SER A 183 -0.58 3.68 0.94
N THR A 184 0.44 3.59 0.09
CA THR A 184 1.80 3.18 0.47
C THR A 184 2.74 4.37 0.52
N ARG A 185 3.76 4.28 1.38
CA ARG A 185 4.89 5.21 1.42
C ARG A 185 5.64 5.13 0.10
N LYS A 186 5.99 6.29 -0.45
CA LYS A 186 6.77 6.40 -1.67
C LYS A 186 8.20 6.84 -1.35
N HIS A 187 9.11 6.57 -2.28
CA HIS A 187 10.51 6.97 -2.17
C HIS A 187 10.69 8.51 -2.15
N ASN A 188 9.69 9.28 -2.57
CA ASN A 188 9.68 10.74 -2.58
C ASN A 188 8.85 11.37 -1.43
N GLY A 189 8.38 10.57 -0.46
CA GLY A 189 7.70 11.06 0.73
C GLY A 189 6.37 10.36 1.05
N ASP A 190 5.69 10.89 2.07
CA ASP A 190 4.45 10.34 2.64
C ASP A 190 3.16 10.99 2.09
N TYR A 191 3.27 11.96 1.17
CA TYR A 191 2.13 12.76 0.71
C TYR A 191 1.62 12.33 -0.67
N GLY A 192 0.30 12.14 -0.76
CA GLY A 192 -0.48 12.52 -1.93
C GLY A 192 -0.53 11.55 -3.12
N ASP A 193 -0.75 10.25 -2.90
CA ASP A 193 -1.24 9.44 -4.01
C ASP A 193 -2.12 8.27 -3.53
N SER A 194 -3.11 7.94 -4.35
CA SER A 194 -3.76 6.62 -4.25
C SER A 194 -2.69 5.57 -4.49
N ASP A 195 -2.87 4.37 -3.96
CA ASP A 195 -2.06 3.19 -4.27
C ASP A 195 -2.12 2.78 -5.77
N GLY A 196 -2.56 3.67 -6.66
CA GLY A 196 -2.91 3.40 -8.05
C GLY A 196 -4.16 2.55 -8.21
N GLY A 197 -4.79 2.14 -7.10
CA GLY A 197 -5.95 1.27 -7.06
C GLY A 197 -7.26 2.01 -6.81
N THR A 198 -8.37 1.40 -7.21
CA THR A 198 -9.70 1.80 -6.75
C THR A 198 -9.86 1.41 -5.28
N PRO A 199 -10.64 2.17 -4.49
CA PRO A 199 -10.98 1.77 -3.13
C PRO A 199 -11.71 0.43 -3.14
N LEU A 200 -11.56 -0.34 -2.05
CA LEU A 200 -12.39 -1.52 -1.86
C LEU A 200 -13.78 -1.07 -1.40
N GLU A 201 -14.82 -1.47 -2.12
CA GLU A 201 -16.18 -1.01 -1.88
C GLU A 201 -17.07 -2.13 -1.34
N GLN A 202 -17.95 -1.78 -0.39
CA GLN A 202 -18.99 -2.64 0.13
C GLN A 202 -20.32 -1.90 0.09
N LEU A 203 -21.30 -2.48 -0.60
CA LEU A 203 -22.65 -1.94 -0.67
C LEU A 203 -23.55 -2.63 0.36
N PHE A 204 -24.46 -1.86 0.94
CA PHE A 204 -25.47 -2.38 1.85
C PHE A 204 -26.74 -1.53 1.83
N PHE A 205 -27.86 -2.16 2.16
CA PHE A 205 -29.15 -1.48 2.31
C PHE A 205 -29.46 -1.30 3.79
N TYR A 206 -29.60 -0.05 4.22
CA TYR A 206 -29.97 0.31 5.58
C TYR A 206 -31.45 0.65 5.65
N ASP A 207 -32.14 0.12 6.65
CA ASP A 207 -33.54 0.41 6.96
C ASP A 207 -33.66 0.87 8.42
N VAL A 208 -34.57 1.82 8.70
CA VAL A 208 -34.63 2.53 10.00
C VAL A 208 -35.34 1.69 11.05
#